data_AF-A0A9D6U330-F1
#
_entry.id   AF-A0A9D6U330-F1
#
_cell.length_a   1.000
_cell.length_b   1.000
_cell.length_c   1.000
_cell.angle_alpha   90.00
_cell.angle_beta   90.00
_cell.angle_gamma   90.00
#
_symmetry.space_group_name_H-M   'P 1'
#
loop_
_entity.id
_entity.type
_entity.pdbx_description
1 polymer ?
#
loop_
_entity_poly.entity_id
_entity_poly.type
_entity_poly.pdbx_seq_one_letter_code
_entity_poly.pdbx_strand_id
1 'polypeptide(L)'
;MKTTCEQVQERLSAWLDGELAAEERQEVAAHLEDCPGCQGELAVLSRLDAALGTLAAPLPAQLPERVLDRLRPRRRYWWQSLAMAASLVLGIVLGGTLARDFYPYPTSNGNGEVLALEEFHDFPQGSLGAVMVSYQGEEINGS
;
A
#
# COMPACT_ATOMS: atom_id res chain seq x y z
N MET A 1 23.38 27.88 -6.46
CA MET A 1 23.57 28.96 -5.44
C MET A 1 24.79 28.58 -4.62
N LYS A 2 25.62 29.53 -4.19
CA LYS A 2 26.76 29.20 -3.32
C LYS A 2 26.24 29.08 -1.88
N THR A 3 26.37 27.92 -1.27
CA THR A 3 26.05 27.65 0.14
C THR A 3 26.96 28.50 1.03
N THR A 4 26.40 29.24 1.98
CA THR A 4 27.19 30.09 2.89
C THR A 4 27.79 29.27 4.04
N CYS A 5 28.82 29.79 4.70
CA CYS A 5 29.41 29.11 5.86
C CYS A 5 28.36 28.87 6.95
N GLU A 6 27.55 29.88 7.28
CA GLU A 6 26.47 29.76 8.29
C GLU A 6 25.52 28.60 7.99
N GLN A 7 25.06 28.47 6.75
CA GLN A 7 24.20 27.37 6.32
C GLN A 7 24.88 26.00 6.43
N VAL A 8 26.18 25.94 6.13
CA VAL A 8 26.95 24.70 6.23
C VAL A 8 27.17 24.30 7.68
N GLN A 9 27.54 25.26 8.54
CA GLN A 9 27.76 25.05 9.97
C GLN A 9 26.50 24.48 10.65
N GLU A 10 25.32 25.02 10.35
CA GLU A 10 24.03 24.51 10.85
C GLU A 10 23.75 23.06 10.40
N ARG A 11 24.29 22.66 9.25
CA ARG A 11 24.09 21.32 8.66
C ARG A 11 25.20 20.31 9.00
N LEU A 12 26.29 20.71 9.66
CA LEU A 12 27.43 19.82 9.94
C LEU A 12 27.08 18.64 10.85
N SER A 13 26.18 18.82 11.83
CA SER A 13 25.74 17.73 12.70
C SER A 13 24.94 16.68 11.90
N ALA A 14 23.92 17.12 11.14
CA ALA A 14 23.13 16.25 10.28
C ALA A 14 23.97 15.59 9.17
N TRP A 15 25.03 16.27 8.70
CA TRP A 15 26.02 15.68 7.80
C TRP A 15 26.76 14.50 8.45
N LEU A 16 27.19 14.66 9.71
CA LEU A 16 27.91 13.65 10.47
C LEU A 16 27.03 12.44 10.78
N ASP A 17 25.77 12.68 11.12
CA ASP A 17 24.75 11.65 11.38
C ASP A 17 24.23 10.97 10.10
N GLY A 18 24.52 11.56 8.93
CA GLY A 18 24.10 11.05 7.63
C GLY A 18 22.63 11.30 7.30
N GLU A 19 22.00 12.28 7.96
CA GLU A 19 20.57 12.60 7.86
C GLU A 19 20.23 13.57 6.72
N LEU A 20 21.23 14.19 6.08
CA LEU A 20 21.02 15.10 4.95
C LEU A 20 20.51 14.38 3.70
N ALA A 21 19.58 15.02 2.98
CA ALA A 21 19.18 14.60 1.65
C ALA A 21 20.37 14.62 0.67
N ALA A 22 20.27 13.87 -0.42
CA ALA A 22 21.39 13.70 -1.36
C ALA A 22 21.86 15.04 -1.95
N GLU A 23 20.93 15.93 -2.26
CA GLU A 23 21.18 17.27 -2.81
C GLU A 23 21.91 18.16 -1.80
N GLU A 24 21.42 18.22 -0.56
CA GLU A 24 22.02 19.01 0.52
C GLU A 24 23.41 18.48 0.89
N ARG A 25 23.58 17.16 0.83
CA ARG A 25 24.88 16.52 1.01
C ARG A 25 25.87 17.01 -0.06
N GLN A 26 25.49 17.02 -1.34
CA GLN A 26 26.38 17.53 -2.38
C GLN A 26 26.75 19.01 -2.17
N GLU A 27 25.81 19.85 -1.74
CA GLU A 27 26.06 21.27 -1.44
C GLU A 27 27.05 21.47 -0.30
N VAL A 28 26.90 20.71 0.80
CA VAL A 28 27.81 20.76 1.95
C VAL A 28 29.18 20.22 1.59
N ALA A 29 29.24 19.11 0.83
CA ALA A 29 30.50 18.52 0.37
C ALA A 29 31.32 19.50 -0.47
N ALA A 30 30.68 20.13 -1.46
CA ALA A 30 31.33 21.12 -2.32
C ALA A 30 31.88 22.32 -1.52
N HIS A 31 31.15 22.80 -0.51
CA HIS A 31 31.64 23.88 0.35
C HIS A 31 32.83 23.44 1.21
N LEU A 32 32.81 22.20 1.72
CA LEU A 32 33.89 21.65 2.53
C LEU A 32 35.18 21.46 1.73
N GLU A 33 35.13 21.30 0.41
CA GLU A 33 36.34 21.23 -0.42
C GLU A 33 37.14 22.55 -0.40
N ASP A 34 36.44 23.69 -0.36
CA ASP A 34 37.04 25.02 -0.51
C ASP A 34 37.18 25.81 0.80
N CYS A 35 36.50 25.41 1.88
CA CYS A 35 36.41 26.18 3.13
C CYS A 35 37.11 25.51 4.32
N PRO A 36 38.35 25.93 4.68
CA PRO A 36 39.08 25.35 5.81
C PRO A 36 38.44 25.65 7.17
N GLY A 37 37.65 26.73 7.29
CA GLY A 37 36.92 27.04 8.52
C GLY A 37 35.85 25.97 8.84
N CYS A 38 35.02 25.64 7.85
CA CYS A 38 34.01 24.60 8.00
C CYS A 38 34.62 23.20 8.16
N GLN A 39 35.76 22.91 7.51
CA GLN A 39 36.51 21.68 7.77
C GLN A 39 36.98 21.58 9.23
N GLY A 40 37.46 22.70 9.80
CA GLY A 40 37.88 22.77 11.20
C GLY A 40 36.74 22.48 12.17
N GLU A 41 35.56 23.06 11.93
CA GLU A 41 34.38 22.80 12.75
C GLU A 41 33.91 21.36 12.67
N LEU A 42 33.88 20.78 11.47
CA LEU A 42 33.57 19.36 11.28
C LEU A 42 34.59 18.46 12.02
N ALA A 43 35.87 18.85 12.04
CA ALA A 43 36.90 18.14 12.79
C ALA A 43 36.68 18.22 14.32
N VAL A 44 36.16 19.34 14.83
CA VAL A 44 35.81 19.48 16.25
C VAL A 44 34.61 18.60 16.59
N LEU A 45 33.54 18.66 15.79
CA LEU A 45 32.33 17.84 15.98
C LEU A 45 32.63 16.34 15.92
N SER A 46 33.42 15.89 14.94
CA SER A 46 33.82 14.48 14.82
C SER A 46 34.66 13.98 15.99
N ARG A 47 35.54 14.82 16.56
CA ARG A 47 36.28 14.46 17.78
C ARG A 47 35.36 14.34 19.00
N LEU A 48 34.37 15.22 19.12
CA LEU A 48 33.36 15.15 20.16
C LEU A 48 32.55 13.86 20.05
N ASP A 49 32.04 13.55 18.85
CA ASP A 49 31.27 12.33 18.57
C ASP A 49 32.08 11.07 18.89
N ALA A 50 33.33 10.99 18.44
CA ALA A 50 34.23 9.88 18.75
C ALA A 50 34.47 9.74 20.26
N ALA A 51 34.70 10.84 20.98
CA ALA A 51 34.88 10.81 22.43
C ALA A 51 33.63 10.29 23.16
N LEU A 52 32.44 10.74 22.74
CA LEU A 52 31.17 10.24 23.28
C LEU A 52 30.95 8.76 22.96
N GLY A 53 31.34 8.32 21.76
CA GLY A 53 31.30 6.91 21.37
C GLY A 53 32.15 6.01 22.28
N THR A 54 33.28 6.49 22.79
CA THR A 54 34.11 5.72 23.74
C THR A 54 33.51 5.59 25.14
N LEU A 55 32.57 6.48 25.51
CA LEU A 55 31.84 6.43 26.77
C LEU A 55 30.63 5.50 26.69
N ALA A 56 30.25 5.04 25.50
CA ALA A 56 29.11 4.16 25.32
C ALA A 56 29.34 2.83 26.06
N ALA A 57 28.35 2.43 26.86
CA ALA A 57 28.37 1.17 27.58
C ALA A 57 28.49 -0.01 26.58
N PRO A 58 29.15 -1.11 26.97
CA PRO A 58 29.25 -2.29 26.11
C PRO A 58 27.85 -2.77 25.72
N LEU A 59 27.64 -2.96 24.41
CA LEU A 59 26.38 -3.44 23.88
C LEU A 59 26.06 -4.81 24.51
N PRO A 60 24.85 -5.02 25.09
CA PRO A 60 24.53 -6.29 25.70
C PRO A 60 24.55 -7.40 24.62
N ALA A 61 25.22 -8.51 24.92
CA ALA A 61 25.55 -9.57 23.95
C ALA A 61 24.33 -10.14 23.18
N GLN A 62 23.12 -9.99 23.71
CA GLN A 62 21.87 -10.51 23.12
C GLN A 62 21.16 -9.52 22.21
N LEU A 63 21.61 -8.26 22.13
CA LEU A 63 20.93 -7.21 21.37
C LEU A 63 20.95 -7.45 19.85
N PRO A 64 22.07 -7.87 19.23
CA PRO A 64 22.12 -8.13 17.78
C PRO A 64 21.15 -9.25 17.37
N GLU A 65 21.15 -10.36 18.12
CA GLU A 65 20.28 -11.51 17.86
C GLU A 65 18.79 -11.14 17.96
N ARG A 66 18.41 -10.40 19.00
CA ARG A 66 17.00 -9.98 19.18
C ARG A 66 16.54 -9.02 18.07
N VAL A 67 17.41 -8.17 17.55
CA VAL A 67 17.07 -7.26 16.44
C VAL A 67 16.90 -8.06 15.15
N LEU A 68 17.83 -8.97 14.85
CA LEU A 68 17.76 -9.83 13.66
C LEU A 68 16.53 -10.73 13.67
N ASP A 69 16.18 -11.32 14.81
CA ASP A 69 14.97 -12.13 14.97
C ASP A 69 13.70 -11.32 14.71
N ARG A 70 13.67 -10.04 15.08
CA ARG A 70 12.52 -9.16 14.87
C ARG A 70 12.38 -8.71 13.41
N LEU A 71 13.48 -8.58 12.69
CA LEU A 71 13.49 -8.23 11.27
C LEU A 71 13.22 -9.42 10.35
N ARG A 72 13.30 -10.66 10.86
CA ARG A 72 13.12 -11.85 10.05
C ARG A 72 11.67 -11.92 9.54
N PRO A 73 11.44 -11.85 8.21
CA PRO A 73 10.08 -11.88 7.68
C PRO A 73 9.44 -13.21 8.03
N ARG A 74 8.28 -13.14 8.70
CA ARG A 74 7.50 -14.32 9.10
C ARG A 74 6.97 -15.00 7.83
N ARG A 75 7.76 -15.92 7.27
CA ARG A 75 7.51 -16.76 6.06
C ARG A 75 6.25 -17.66 6.15
N ARG A 76 5.39 -17.44 7.16
CA ARG A 76 4.23 -18.26 7.50
C ARG A 76 3.03 -18.02 6.56
N TYR A 77 2.96 -16.86 5.88
CA TYR A 77 1.76 -16.46 5.13
C TYR A 77 1.61 -17.13 3.75
N TRP A 78 2.71 -17.50 3.08
CA TRP A 78 2.65 -18.00 1.70
C TRP A 78 2.06 -19.42 1.57
N TRP A 79 2.15 -20.23 2.63
CA TRP A 79 1.56 -21.59 2.64
C TRP A 79 0.06 -21.58 2.94
N GLN A 80 -0.45 -20.53 3.58
CA GLN A 80 -1.90 -20.38 3.84
C GLN A 80 -2.68 -20.01 2.57
N SER A 81 -2.04 -19.30 1.63
CA SER A 81 -2.62 -19.00 0.32
C SER A 81 -2.86 -20.25 -0.53
N LEU A 82 -2.00 -21.27 -0.42
CA LEU A 82 -2.18 -22.54 -1.13
C LEU A 82 -3.40 -23.33 -0.62
N ALA A 83 -3.67 -23.26 0.69
CA ALA A 83 -4.79 -23.95 1.31
C ALA A 83 -6.16 -23.33 0.93
N MET A 84 -6.24 -22.01 0.82
CA MET A 84 -7.49 -21.34 0.39
C MET A 84 -7.79 -21.53 -1.10
N ALA A 85 -6.77 -21.61 -1.96
CA ALA A 85 -6.97 -21.88 -3.38
C ALA A 85 -7.52 -23.30 -3.61
N ALA A 86 -7.02 -24.29 -2.87
CA ALA A 86 -7.47 -25.67 -2.97
C ALA A 86 -8.94 -25.85 -2.55
N SER A 87 -9.40 -25.15 -1.51
CA SER A 87 -10.80 -25.27 -1.04
C SER A 87 -11.80 -24.69 -2.04
N LEU A 88 -11.47 -23.56 -2.69
CA LEU A 88 -12.33 -22.95 -3.71
C LEU A 88 -12.50 -23.88 -4.92
N VAL A 89 -11.40 -24.47 -5.40
CA VAL A 89 -11.43 -25.41 -6.54
C VAL A 89 -12.25 -26.64 -6.17
N LEU A 90 -12.06 -27.20 -4.97
CA LEU A 90 -12.82 -28.36 -4.52
C LEU A 90 -14.32 -28.07 -4.48
N GLY A 91 -14.72 -26.90 -3.96
CA GLY A 91 -16.12 -26.48 -3.90
C GLY A 91 -16.77 -26.30 -5.27
N ILE A 92 -16.06 -25.68 -6.23
CA ILE A 92 -16.56 -25.50 -7.60
C ILE A 92 -16.71 -26.86 -8.31
N VAL A 93 -15.74 -27.77 -8.16
CA VAL A 93 -15.78 -29.09 -8.79
C VAL A 93 -16.91 -29.94 -8.19
N LEU A 94 -16.98 -30.06 -6.85
CA LEU A 94 -18.04 -30.82 -6.17
C LEU A 94 -19.44 -30.25 -6.45
N GLY A 95 -19.58 -28.92 -6.36
CA GLY A 95 -20.83 -28.24 -6.66
C GLY A 95 -21.25 -28.42 -8.11
N GLY A 96 -20.31 -28.31 -9.05
CA GLY A 96 -20.58 -28.50 -10.48
C GLY A 96 -20.95 -29.94 -10.85
N THR A 97 -20.31 -30.94 -10.24
CA THR A 97 -20.66 -32.36 -10.46
C THR A 97 -22.05 -32.67 -9.92
N LEU A 98 -22.38 -32.21 -8.71
CA LEU A 98 -23.69 -32.45 -8.10
C LEU A 98 -24.80 -31.68 -8.83
N ALA A 99 -24.55 -30.43 -9.24
CA ALA A 99 -25.53 -29.65 -10.00
C ALA A 99 -25.90 -30.32 -11.34
N ARG A 100 -24.97 -31.04 -11.97
CA ARG A 100 -25.23 -31.74 -13.24
C ARG A 100 -26.22 -32.89 -13.09
N ASP A 101 -26.19 -33.57 -11.95
CA ASP A 101 -27.05 -34.72 -11.66
C ASP A 101 -28.43 -34.29 -11.12
N PHE A 102 -28.48 -33.17 -10.40
CA PHE A 102 -29.71 -32.69 -9.75
C PHE A 102 -30.47 -31.59 -10.53
N TYR A 103 -29.82 -30.84 -11.42
CA TYR A 103 -30.47 -29.87 -12.31
C TYR A 103 -30.47 -30.40 -13.75
N PRO A 104 -31.50 -31.16 -14.18
CA PRO A 104 -31.72 -31.40 -15.60
C PRO A 104 -32.05 -30.04 -16.23
N TYR A 105 -31.11 -29.46 -16.96
CA TYR A 105 -31.36 -28.26 -17.76
C TYR A 105 -32.40 -28.65 -18.82
N PRO A 106 -33.63 -28.12 -18.79
CA PRO A 106 -34.59 -28.41 -19.84
C PRO A 106 -34.01 -27.87 -21.15
N THR A 107 -33.67 -28.76 -22.07
CA THR A 107 -33.24 -28.38 -23.40
C THR A 107 -34.41 -27.70 -24.09
N SER A 108 -34.31 -26.38 -24.27
CA SER A 108 -35.20 -25.59 -25.12
C SER A 108 -35.32 -26.29 -26.47
N ASN A 109 -36.50 -26.85 -26.73
CA ASN A 109 -36.87 -27.24 -28.08
C ASN A 109 -37.10 -25.92 -28.86
N GLY A 110 -36.71 -25.89 -30.13
CA GLY A 110 -36.45 -24.68 -30.95
C GLY A 110 -37.64 -23.77 -31.27
N ASN A 111 -38.45 -23.42 -30.30
CA ASN A 111 -39.42 -22.35 -30.29
C ASN A 111 -39.01 -21.42 -29.14
N GLY A 112 -38.53 -20.22 -29.49
CA GLY A 112 -37.86 -19.26 -28.61
C GLY A 112 -38.71 -18.75 -27.44
N GLU A 113 -38.93 -19.61 -26.45
CA GLU A 113 -39.40 -19.25 -25.13
C GLU A 113 -38.16 -18.90 -24.30
N VAL A 114 -37.74 -17.64 -24.46
CA VAL A 114 -36.89 -16.96 -23.50
C VAL A 114 -37.47 -17.19 -22.11
N LEU A 115 -36.62 -17.61 -21.17
CA LEU A 115 -36.92 -17.66 -19.74
C LEU A 115 -37.47 -16.29 -19.31
N ALA A 116 -38.80 -16.17 -19.32
CA ALA A 116 -39.50 -15.00 -18.86
C ALA A 116 -39.31 -14.96 -17.34
N LEU A 117 -38.42 -14.09 -16.88
CA LEU A 117 -38.44 -13.59 -15.50
C LEU A 117 -39.66 -12.66 -15.36
N GLU A 118 -40.87 -13.21 -15.49
CA GLU A 118 -42.14 -12.55 -15.16
C GLU A 118 -42.53 -12.84 -13.71
N GLU A 119 -41.58 -12.71 -12.78
CA GLU A 119 -41.85 -12.75 -11.35
C GLU A 119 -41.32 -11.48 -10.66
N PHE A 120 -41.82 -10.34 -11.14
CA PHE A 120 -41.95 -9.12 -10.33
C PHE A 120 -43.43 -8.76 -10.27
N HIS A 121 -44.18 -9.55 -9.49
CA HIS A 121 -45.57 -9.27 -9.19
C HIS A 121 -45.64 -8.02 -8.28
N ASP A 122 -46.38 -7.01 -8.77
CA ASP A 122 -46.86 -5.81 -8.06
C ASP A 122 -45.86 -5.03 -7.18
N PHE A 123 -45.31 -3.94 -7.73
CA PHE A 123 -44.69 -2.90 -6.91
C PHE A 123 -45.76 -2.24 -6.02
N PRO A 124 -45.59 -2.21 -4.68
CA PRO A 124 -46.55 -1.58 -3.79
C PRO A 124 -46.68 -0.08 -4.08
N GLN A 125 -47.90 0.45 -4.01
CA GLN A 125 -48.16 1.88 -4.18
C GLN A 125 -47.36 2.67 -3.13
N GLY A 126 -46.35 3.42 -3.59
CA GLY A 126 -45.40 4.14 -2.73
C GLY A 126 -43.93 3.83 -2.99
N SER A 127 -43.60 2.86 -3.86
CA SER A 127 -42.21 2.60 -4.27
C SER A 127 -41.66 3.74 -5.15
N LEU A 128 -40.37 4.07 -4.97
CA LEU A 128 -39.63 5.06 -5.77
C LEU A 128 -39.69 4.76 -7.29
N GLY A 129 -39.89 3.50 -7.68
CA GLY A 129 -40.06 3.10 -9.09
C GLY A 129 -41.34 3.65 -9.73
N ALA A 130 -42.43 3.84 -8.97
CA ALA A 130 -43.66 4.44 -9.47
C ALA A 130 -43.52 5.96 -9.71
N VAL A 131 -42.70 6.65 -8.92
CA VAL A 131 -42.46 8.10 -9.03
C VAL A 131 -41.59 8.44 -10.25
N MET A 132 -40.69 7.54 -10.68
CA MET A 132 -39.85 7.80 -11.86
C MET A 132 -40.63 7.77 -13.19
N VAL A 133 -41.75 7.02 -13.25
CA VAL A 133 -42.60 6.93 -14.46
C VAL A 133 -43.41 8.20 -14.70
N SER A 134 -43.74 8.96 -13.65
CA SER A 134 -44.53 10.20 -13.77
C SER A 134 -43.75 11.44 -14.21
N TYR A 135 -42.43 11.37 -14.41
CA TYR A 135 -41.63 12.54 -14.82
C TYR A 135 -41.21 12.54 -16.30
N GLN A 136 -41.59 11.52 -17.08
CA GLN A 136 -41.16 11.38 -18.47
C GLN A 136 -42.36 11.33 -19.43
N GLY A 137 -43.26 12.31 -19.29
CA GLY A 137 -44.51 12.37 -20.03
C GLY A 137 -45.09 13.76 -20.19
N GLU A 138 -44.29 14.81 -20.32
CA GLU A 138 -44.72 16.09 -20.93
C GLU A 138 -43.47 16.85 -21.38
N GLU A 139 -43.58 17.55 -22.52
CA GLU A 139 -42.52 18.25 -23.27
C GLU A 139 -41.82 17.47 -24.41
N ILE A 140 -42.60 16.84 -25.31
CA ILE A 140 -42.35 16.96 -26.76
C ILE A 140 -43.68 16.91 -27.56
N ASN A 141 -43.85 17.89 -28.46
CA ASN A 141 -44.98 18.22 -29.37
C ASN A 141 -46.08 19.11 -28.78
N GLY A 142 -46.37 20.32 -29.25
CA GLY A 142 -45.96 21.04 -30.46
C GLY A 142 -47.10 21.99 -30.90
N SER A 143 -46.72 23.09 -31.57
CA SER A 143 -47.55 24.16 -32.19
C SER A 143 -47.93 25.36 -31.34
#